data_AF-A0AA46VTG5-F1
#
_entry.id   AF-A0AA46VTG5-F1
#
_cell.length_a   1.000
_cell.length_b   1.000
_cell.length_c   1.000
_cell.angle_alpha   90.00
_cell.angle_beta   90.00
_cell.angle_gamma   90.00
#
_symmetry.space_group_name_H-M   'P 1'
#
loop_
_entity.id
_entity.type
_entity.pdbx_description
1 polymer ?
#
loop_
_entity_poly.entity_id
_entity_poly.type
_entity_poly.pdbx_seq_one_letter_code
_entity_poly.pdbx_strand_id
1 'polypeptide(L)'
;MKDHRQLAHYVAFGLLLCATTYAQASPPPPLSVTLGQKHLQLIDHQGRCALSEPDQSLRVLEMAWPCQFGPDKHGNARVEMFNNTPIVLVMRNEREPAPGTNCLAQTQALRLIKGKLEASVRMDTAGCGYGADQKVYVGLFDW
;
A
#
# COMPACT_ATOMS: atom_id res chain seq x y z
N MET A 1 34.01 -19.51 -71.69
CA MET A 1 34.74 -20.58 -70.97
C MET A 1 35.16 -20.03 -69.62
N LYS A 2 34.92 -20.80 -68.54
CA LYS A 2 35.41 -20.63 -67.17
C LYS A 2 34.90 -19.41 -66.39
N ASP A 3 34.52 -19.50 -65.12
CA ASP A 3 34.11 -20.59 -64.25
C ASP A 3 33.64 -19.94 -62.93
N HIS A 4 32.71 -20.58 -62.22
CA HIS A 4 32.64 -20.74 -60.76
C HIS A 4 33.09 -19.57 -59.83
N ARG A 5 32.38 -19.16 -58.77
CA ARG A 5 31.64 -19.91 -57.75
C ARG A 5 31.26 -18.92 -56.62
N GLN A 6 30.17 -19.24 -55.93
CA GLN A 6 29.89 -18.97 -54.51
C GLN A 6 29.52 -17.54 -54.07
N LEU A 7 28.20 -17.29 -54.06
CA LEU A 7 27.56 -16.40 -53.09
C LEU A 7 27.77 -16.95 -51.67
N ALA A 8 28.71 -16.35 -50.94
CA ALA A 8 28.93 -16.62 -49.53
C ALA A 8 27.74 -16.08 -48.71
N HIS A 9 27.02 -17.02 -48.10
CA HIS A 9 25.94 -16.78 -47.17
C HIS A 9 26.52 -16.25 -45.86
N TYR A 10 26.10 -15.05 -45.43
CA TYR A 10 26.27 -14.62 -44.04
C TYR A 10 24.93 -14.13 -43.51
N VAL A 11 24.08 -15.08 -43.11
CA VAL A 11 22.93 -14.79 -42.25
C VAL A 11 23.47 -14.73 -40.82
N ALA A 12 23.77 -13.53 -40.34
CA ALA A 12 24.07 -13.30 -38.93
C ALA A 12 22.76 -13.36 -38.14
N PHE A 13 22.43 -14.54 -37.62
CA PHE A 13 21.31 -14.73 -36.69
C PHE A 13 21.76 -14.29 -35.29
N GLY A 14 21.56 -13.02 -34.97
CA GLY A 14 21.79 -12.47 -33.65
C GLY A 14 20.76 -13.02 -32.66
N LEU A 15 21.19 -13.89 -31.74
CA LEU A 15 20.38 -14.34 -30.61
C LEU A 15 20.15 -13.16 -29.65
N LEU A 16 19.03 -12.46 -29.83
CA LEU A 16 18.47 -11.54 -28.84
C LEU A 16 17.88 -12.35 -27.67
N LEU A 17 18.73 -12.70 -26.71
CA LEU A 17 18.30 -13.13 -25.38
C LEU A 17 17.81 -11.88 -24.62
N CYS A 18 16.57 -11.47 -24.87
CA CYS A 18 15.85 -10.60 -23.94
C CYS A 18 15.58 -11.40 -22.66
N ALA A 19 16.48 -11.31 -21.69
CA ALA A 19 16.20 -11.72 -20.33
C ALA A 19 15.06 -10.83 -19.79
N THR A 20 13.83 -11.32 -19.85
CA THR A 20 12.69 -10.68 -19.20
C THR A 20 12.88 -10.85 -17.69
N THR A 21 13.45 -9.84 -17.05
CA THR A 21 13.37 -9.70 -15.60
C THR A 21 11.91 -9.49 -15.24
N TYR A 22 11.22 -10.57 -14.86
CA TYR A 22 9.90 -10.48 -14.25
C TYR A 22 10.07 -9.79 -12.89
N ALA A 23 9.92 -8.47 -12.85
CA ALA A 23 9.65 -7.77 -11.60
C ALA A 23 8.32 -8.33 -11.07
N GLN A 24 8.35 -9.11 -9.99
CA GLN A 24 7.13 -9.53 -9.30
C GLN A 24 6.33 -8.27 -8.96
N ALA A 25 5.20 -8.08 -9.65
CA ALA A 25 4.28 -6.99 -9.34
C ALA A 25 3.80 -7.18 -7.90
N SER A 26 4.00 -6.17 -7.06
CA SER A 26 3.37 -6.16 -5.74
C SER A 26 1.85 -6.13 -5.90
N PRO A 27 1.08 -6.80 -5.03
CA PRO A 27 -0.36 -6.69 -5.05
C PRO A 27 -0.78 -5.21 -4.94
N PRO A 28 -1.91 -4.81 -5.56
CA PRO A 28 -2.39 -3.44 -5.45
C PRO A 28 -2.64 -3.08 -3.97
N PRO A 29 -2.44 -1.80 -3.60
CA PRO A 29 -2.66 -1.35 -2.23
C PRO A 29 -4.12 -1.55 -1.82
N PRO A 30 -4.41 -2.07 -0.61
CA PRO A 30 -5.78 -2.24 -0.17
C PRO A 30 -6.40 -0.88 0.18
N LEU A 31 -7.36 -0.44 -0.62
CA LEU A 31 -8.07 0.84 -0.44
C LEU A 31 -9.44 0.68 0.21
N SER A 32 -9.92 -0.54 0.43
CA SER A 32 -11.20 -0.81 1.07
C SER A 32 -11.04 -1.85 2.17
N VAL A 33 -11.89 -1.74 3.21
CA VAL A 33 -11.94 -2.70 4.30
C VAL A 33 -13.37 -2.81 4.84
N THR A 34 -13.72 -3.98 5.35
CA THR A 34 -14.92 -4.14 6.18
C THR A 34 -14.50 -4.16 7.63
N LEU A 35 -14.90 -3.13 8.38
CA LEU A 35 -14.64 -2.98 9.81
C LEU A 35 -15.95 -3.19 10.58
N GLY A 36 -16.10 -4.37 11.19
CA GLY A 36 -17.40 -4.81 11.72
C GLY A 36 -18.42 -4.96 10.59
N GLN A 37 -19.50 -4.19 10.63
CA GLN A 37 -20.52 -4.14 9.56
C GLN A 37 -20.36 -2.94 8.61
N LYS A 38 -19.34 -2.08 8.83
CA LYS A 38 -19.11 -0.90 8.00
C LYS A 38 -18.12 -1.23 6.89
N HIS A 39 -18.53 -0.99 5.65
CA HIS A 39 -17.60 -0.96 4.52
C HIS A 39 -16.99 0.43 4.41
N LEU A 40 -15.67 0.51 4.52
CA LEU A 40 -14.91 1.76 4.48
C LEU A 40 -14.04 1.79 3.24
N GLN A 41 -13.92 2.95 2.61
CA GLN A 41 -13.05 3.18 1.47
C GLN A 41 -12.15 4.38 1.69
N LEU A 42 -10.86 4.23 1.41
CA LEU A 42 -9.91 5.33 1.34
C LEU A 42 -10.02 6.02 -0.02
N ILE A 43 -10.18 7.33 0.00
CA ILE A 43 -10.28 8.17 -1.18
C ILE A 43 -9.34 9.38 -1.07
N ASP A 44 -9.02 9.96 -2.23
CA ASP A 44 -8.46 11.30 -2.29
C ASP A 44 -9.56 12.33 -2.05
N HIS A 45 -9.37 13.15 -1.01
CA HIS A 45 -10.17 14.33 -0.77
C HIS A 45 -9.25 15.55 -0.68
N GLN A 46 -9.11 16.27 -1.80
CA GLN A 46 -8.31 17.49 -1.91
C GLN A 46 -6.83 17.27 -1.55
N GLY A 47 -6.24 16.17 -2.01
CA GLY A 47 -4.83 15.82 -1.75
C GLY A 47 -4.60 15.19 -0.36
N ARG A 48 -5.68 14.94 0.39
CA ARG A 48 -5.63 14.29 1.70
C ARG A 48 -6.35 12.96 1.67
N CYS A 49 -5.90 12.05 2.53
CA CYS A 49 -6.65 10.82 2.74
C CYS A 49 -7.94 11.10 3.49
N ALA A 50 -9.04 10.55 2.97
CA ALA A 50 -10.31 10.52 3.67
C ALA A 50 -10.91 9.12 3.63
N LEU A 51 -11.68 8.79 4.66
CA LEU A 51 -12.55 7.63 4.68
C LEU A 51 -13.93 8.04 4.19
N SER A 52 -14.42 7.30 3.21
CA SER A 52 -15.82 7.29 2.83
C SER A 52 -16.53 6.17 3.59
N GLU A 53 -17.60 6.52 4.31
CA GLU A 53 -18.50 5.57 4.97
C GLU A 53 -19.70 5.24 4.04
N PRO A 54 -20.50 4.18 4.33
CA PRO A 54 -21.63 3.78 3.47
C PRO A 54 -22.72 4.85 3.30
N ASP A 55 -22.85 5.77 4.26
CA ASP A 55 -23.76 6.91 4.23
C ASP A 55 -23.18 8.13 3.47
N GLN A 56 -22.04 7.94 2.78
CA GLN A 56 -21.28 8.97 2.07
C GLN A 56 -20.68 10.05 2.99
N SER A 57 -20.73 9.87 4.31
CA SER A 57 -19.99 10.73 5.21
C SER A 57 -18.50 10.56 4.99
N LEU A 58 -17.79 11.69 5.06
CA LEU A 58 -16.35 11.76 4.85
C LEU A 58 -15.65 12.07 6.17
N ARG A 59 -14.62 11.28 6.49
CA ARG A 59 -13.69 11.57 7.58
C ARG A 59 -12.30 11.80 7.02
N VAL A 60 -11.86 13.05 7.02
CA VAL A 60 -10.50 13.42 6.62
C VAL A 60 -9.51 12.92 7.68
N LEU A 61 -8.44 12.27 7.22
CA LEU A 61 -7.36 11.74 8.04
C LEU A 61 -6.19 12.73 8.09
N GLU A 62 -5.29 12.52 9.03
CA GLU A 62 -4.17 13.43 9.28
C GLU A 62 -2.95 13.18 8.38
N MET A 63 -3.17 12.69 7.16
CA MET A 63 -2.11 12.39 6.21
C MET A 63 -2.50 12.78 4.78
N ALA A 64 -1.49 13.07 3.96
CA ALA A 64 -1.68 13.35 2.54
C ALA A 64 -2.11 12.09 1.80
N TRP A 65 -2.71 12.26 0.62
CA TRP A 65 -2.86 11.19 -0.36
C TRP A 65 -1.53 10.97 -1.10
N PRO A 66 -1.19 9.75 -1.59
CA PRO A 66 -1.90 8.47 -1.44
C PRO A 66 -1.61 7.77 -0.12
N CYS A 67 -2.64 7.12 0.43
CA CYS A 67 -2.52 6.18 1.55
C CYS A 67 -3.25 4.88 1.23
N GLN A 68 -3.09 3.90 2.10
CA GLN A 68 -3.66 2.58 1.99
C GLN A 68 -3.99 2.02 3.38
N PHE A 69 -4.83 0.99 3.46
CA PHE A 69 -4.90 0.20 4.66
C PHE A 69 -3.61 -0.61 4.85
N GLY A 70 -3.23 -0.85 6.10
CA GLY A 70 -2.12 -1.74 6.43
C GLY A 70 -2.42 -3.15 5.93
N PRO A 71 -1.61 -3.74 5.03
CA PRO A 71 -1.94 -5.03 4.44
C PRO A 71 -1.63 -6.19 5.40
N ASP A 72 -2.38 -7.27 5.26
CA ASP A 72 -2.04 -8.59 5.78
C ASP A 72 -1.00 -9.28 4.87
N LYS A 73 -0.61 -10.52 5.22
CA LYS A 73 0.34 -11.31 4.43
C LYS A 73 -0.13 -11.67 3.01
N HIS A 74 -1.41 -11.45 2.71
CA HIS A 74 -2.03 -11.69 1.41
C HIS A 74 -2.25 -10.40 0.62
N GLY A 75 -1.93 -9.23 1.19
CA GLY A 75 -2.13 -7.93 0.56
C GLY A 75 -3.52 -7.33 0.79
N ASN A 76 -4.39 -7.99 1.56
CA ASN A 76 -5.71 -7.45 1.91
C ASN A 76 -5.59 -6.49 3.11
N ALA A 77 -6.56 -5.60 3.32
CA ALA A 77 -6.59 -4.78 4.52
C ALA A 77 -6.61 -5.67 5.80
N ARG A 78 -5.62 -5.50 6.68
CA ARG A 78 -5.55 -6.23 7.95
C ARG A 78 -6.46 -5.58 8.98
N VAL A 79 -7.43 -6.36 9.47
CA VAL A 79 -8.23 -6.03 10.65
C VAL A 79 -7.66 -6.76 11.84
N GLU A 80 -7.31 -6.01 12.88
CA GLU A 80 -6.84 -6.50 14.17
C GLU A 80 -7.97 -6.42 15.20
N MET A 81 -8.14 -7.46 16.01
CA MET A 81 -9.12 -7.46 17.10
C MET A 81 -8.42 -7.23 18.44
N PHE A 82 -8.86 -6.23 19.20
CA PHE A 82 -8.40 -5.99 20.57
C PHE A 82 -9.58 -5.63 21.47
N ASN A 83 -9.74 -6.32 22.61
CA ASN A 83 -10.89 -6.13 23.52
C ASN A 83 -12.25 -6.08 22.78
N ASN A 84 -12.46 -7.02 21.87
CA ASN A 84 -13.68 -7.11 21.04
C ASN A 84 -13.95 -5.88 20.16
N THR A 85 -12.94 -5.03 19.95
CA THR A 85 -12.98 -3.84 19.10
C THR A 85 -12.14 -4.12 17.85
N PRO A 86 -12.72 -4.05 16.63
CA PRO A 86 -11.96 -4.18 15.40
C PRO A 86 -11.20 -2.89 15.11
N ILE A 87 -9.95 -3.03 14.69
CA ILE A 87 -9.00 -1.95 14.45
C ILE A 87 -8.29 -2.17 13.11
N VAL A 88 -8.10 -1.13 12.32
CA VAL A 88 -7.26 -1.14 11.10
C VAL A 88 -6.22 -0.03 11.18
N LEU A 89 -5.14 -0.18 10.42
CA LEU A 89 -4.19 0.90 10.19
C LEU A 89 -4.43 1.52 8.82
N VAL A 90 -4.28 2.84 8.74
CA VAL A 90 -4.09 3.58 7.50
C VAL A 90 -2.64 4.06 7.47
N MET A 91 -1.97 3.85 6.35
CA MET A 91 -0.54 4.08 6.19
C MET A 91 -0.27 4.87 4.92
N ARG A 92 0.69 5.80 4.99
CA ARG A 92 1.32 6.45 3.82
C ARG A 92 2.83 6.36 3.94
N ASN A 93 3.48 5.92 2.88
CA ASN A 93 4.94 5.87 2.79
C ASN A 93 5.42 6.89 1.75
N GLU A 94 6.29 7.80 2.18
CA GLU A 94 6.91 8.80 1.31
C GLU A 94 8.41 8.49 1.18
N ARG A 95 8.79 7.94 0.03
CA ARG A 95 10.19 7.60 -0.26
C ARG A 95 11.03 8.86 -0.41
N GLU A 96 12.24 8.81 0.14
CA GLU A 96 13.25 9.83 -0.12
C GLU A 96 13.55 9.90 -1.64
N PRO A 97 13.86 11.09 -2.17
CA PRO A 97 14.40 11.22 -3.52
C PRO A 97 15.71 10.44 -3.66
N ALA A 98 15.95 9.90 -4.85
CA ALA A 98 17.23 9.23 -5.15
C ALA A 98 18.42 10.16 -4.88
N PRO A 99 19.54 9.66 -4.32
CA PRO A 99 19.87 8.25 -4.08
C PRO A 99 19.37 7.71 -2.72
N GLY A 100 18.51 8.45 -2.01
CA GLY A 100 17.96 8.03 -0.72
C GLY A 100 17.23 6.69 -0.80
N THR A 101 17.37 5.89 0.25
CA THR A 101 16.73 4.58 0.38
C THR A 101 15.72 4.52 1.51
N ASN A 102 15.61 5.59 2.32
CA ASN A 102 14.62 5.61 3.40
C ASN A 102 13.26 6.09 2.90
N CYS A 103 12.28 6.03 3.79
CA CYS A 103 11.04 6.75 3.64
C CYS A 103 10.54 7.25 4.99
N LEU A 104 9.69 8.27 4.93
CA LEU A 104 8.84 8.66 6.03
C LEU A 104 7.54 7.86 5.95
N ALA A 105 7.25 7.06 6.97
CA ALA A 105 5.98 6.37 7.10
C ALA A 105 5.08 7.12 8.08
N GLN A 106 3.87 7.46 7.65
CA GLN A 106 2.81 8.05 8.46
C GLN A 106 1.76 6.97 8.70
N THR A 107 1.35 6.78 9.95
CA THR A 107 0.36 5.78 10.34
C THR A 107 -0.71 6.38 11.24
N GLN A 108 -1.96 6.01 11.02
CA GLN A 108 -3.08 6.34 11.90
C GLN A 108 -3.99 5.11 12.01
N ALA A 109 -4.37 4.74 13.23
CA ALA A 109 -5.28 3.64 13.48
C ALA A 109 -6.74 4.11 13.46
N LEU A 110 -7.64 3.22 13.07
CA LEU A 110 -9.08 3.43 13.12
C LEU A 110 -9.71 2.28 13.90
N ARG A 111 -10.57 2.59 14.88
CA ARG A 111 -11.33 1.58 15.64
C ARG A 111 -12.82 1.78 15.47
N LEU A 112 -13.57 0.69 15.46
CA LEU A 112 -15.02 0.74 15.60
C LEU A 112 -15.41 0.39 17.04
N ILE A 113 -15.62 1.39 17.87
CA ILE A 113 -15.94 1.22 19.30
C ILE A 113 -17.34 1.76 19.57
N LYS A 114 -18.20 0.96 20.22
CA LYS A 114 -19.60 1.33 20.52
C LYS A 114 -20.36 1.84 19.28
N GLY A 115 -20.09 1.25 18.12
CA GLY A 115 -20.70 1.62 16.83
C GLY A 115 -20.16 2.89 16.18
N LYS A 116 -19.20 3.58 16.82
CA LYS A 116 -18.58 4.81 16.29
C LYS A 116 -17.20 4.52 15.74
N LEU A 117 -16.93 5.11 14.59
CA LEU A 117 -15.59 5.11 13.99
C LEU A 117 -14.76 6.21 14.66
N GLU A 118 -13.64 5.81 15.25
CA GLU A 118 -12.69 6.72 15.91
C GLU A 118 -11.31 6.57 15.27
N ALA A 119 -10.67 7.71 14.99
CA ALA A 119 -9.29 7.75 14.53
C ALA A 119 -8.36 8.01 15.72
N SER A 120 -7.22 7.34 15.74
CA SER A 120 -6.16 7.55 16.72
C SER A 120 -5.39 8.84 16.44
N VAL A 121 -4.42 9.18 17.29
CA VAL A 121 -3.38 10.14 16.87
C VAL A 121 -2.56 9.57 15.72
N ARG A 122 -2.02 10.43 14.85
CA ARG A 122 -1.04 10.04 13.84
C ARG A 122 0.34 9.81 14.46
N MET A 123 1.03 8.79 13.98
CA MET A 123 2.42 8.49 14.28
C MET A 123 3.27 8.55 13.01
N ASP A 124 4.45 9.14 13.12
CA ASP A 124 5.46 9.18 12.05
C ASP A 124 6.67 8.34 12.43
N THR A 125 7.16 7.53 11.50
CA THR A 125 8.33 6.66 11.70
C THR A 125 9.28 6.75 10.52
N ALA A 126 10.58 6.71 10.79
CA ALA A 126 11.60 6.57 9.77
C ALA A 126 11.69 5.10 9.34
N GLY A 127 11.55 4.84 8.04
CA GLY A 127 11.71 3.52 7.43
C GLY A 127 10.45 2.99 6.73
N CYS A 128 10.68 2.17 5.70
CA CYS A 128 9.62 1.57 4.91
C CYS A 128 9.25 0.21 5.46
N GLY A 129 8.29 0.19 6.39
CA GLY A 129 7.73 -1.04 6.94
C GLY A 129 6.41 -1.41 6.27
N TYR A 130 6.27 -2.68 5.89
CA TYR A 130 4.97 -3.35 5.76
C TYR A 130 4.86 -4.36 6.91
N GLY A 131 3.68 -4.49 7.53
CA GLY A 131 3.46 -5.41 8.63
C GLY A 131 3.82 -4.81 10.00
N ALA A 132 2.97 -3.90 10.47
CA ALA A 132 3.09 -3.35 11.80
C ALA A 132 2.79 -4.39 12.88
N ASP A 133 3.51 -4.32 14.00
CA ASP A 133 3.21 -5.07 15.22
C ASP A 133 1.83 -4.66 15.78
N GLN A 134 1.17 -5.56 16.50
CA GLN A 134 -0.16 -5.31 17.10
C GLN A 134 -0.18 -4.03 17.95
N LYS A 135 0.94 -3.67 18.61
CA LYS A 135 1.05 -2.45 19.43
C LYS A 135 0.79 -1.18 18.64
N VAL A 136 1.08 -1.16 17.34
CA VAL A 136 0.80 0.01 16.48
C VAL A 136 -0.69 0.17 16.23
N TYR A 137 -1.45 -0.92 16.21
CA TYR A 137 -2.91 -0.88 16.10
C TYR A 137 -3.55 -0.34 17.39
N VAL A 138 -3.06 -0.79 18.54
CA VAL A 138 -3.73 -0.56 19.83
C VAL A 138 -3.21 0.69 20.55
N GLY A 139 -1.90 0.93 20.51
CA GLY A 139 -1.22 1.91 21.36
C GLY A 139 -1.36 3.38 20.94
N LEU A 140 -2.03 3.66 19.82
CA LEU A 140 -2.25 5.02 19.33
C LEU A 140 -3.55 5.65 19.87
N PHE A 141 -4.38 4.88 20.57
CA PHE A 141 -5.61 5.37 21.17
C PHE A 141 -5.45 5.68 22.65
N ASP A 142 -6.26 6.62 23.14
CA ASP A 142 -6.58 6.73 24.55
C ASP A 142 -7.66 5.68 24.90
N TRP A 143 -7.43 4.91 25.96
CA TRP A 143 -8.23 3.72 26.34
C TRP A 143 -9.02 3.93 27.62
#